data_AF-A0A2E9VZB6-F1
#
_entry.id   AF-A0A2E9VZB6-F1
#
_cell.length_a   1.000
_cell.length_b   1.000
_cell.length_c   1.000
_cell.angle_alpha   90.00
_cell.angle_beta   90.00
_cell.angle_gamma   90.00
#
_symmetry.space_group_name_H-M   'P 1'
#
loop_
_entity.id
_entity.type
_entity.pdbx_description
1 polymer ?
#
loop_
_entity_poly.entity_id
_entity_poly.type
_entity_poly.pdbx_seq_one_letter_code
_entity_poly.pdbx_strand_id
1 'polypeptide(L)' 'MKYVSIIFFILIFGYLALFINLNSAFINLDLYFYEFNGITSGIALLITLLIGMLLSFILQIPVIFRKKDKNKKEKK' A
#
# COMPACT_ATOMS: atom_id res chain seq x y z
N MET A 1 -24.90 -12.20 4.43
CA MET A 1 -23.73 -11.35 4.12
C MET A 1 -22.66 -12.07 3.27
N LYS A 2 -22.98 -13.07 2.42
CA LYS A 2 -21.97 -13.89 1.73
C LYS A 2 -21.32 -13.18 0.52
N TYR A 3 -22.01 -12.23 -0.09
CA TYR A 3 -21.58 -11.55 -1.32
C TYR A 3 -21.05 -10.12 -1.11
N VAL A 4 -21.17 -9.59 0.11
CA VAL A 4 -20.76 -8.20 0.41
C VAL A 4 -19.28 -8.00 0.11
N SER A 5 -18.43 -8.93 0.52
CA SER A 5 -16.99 -8.88 0.24
C SER A 5 -16.66 -8.92 -1.26
N ILE A 6 -17.44 -9.68 -2.04
CA ILE A 6 -17.25 -9.78 -3.50
C ILE A 6 -17.61 -8.45 -4.16
N ILE A 7 -18.73 -7.83 -3.75
CA ILE A 7 -19.15 -6.52 -4.25
C ILE A 7 -18.10 -5.45 -3.91
N PHE A 8 -17.62 -5.41 -2.66
CA PHE A 8 -16.55 -4.49 -2.27
C PHE A 8 -15.27 -4.72 -3.05
N PHE A 9 -14.89 -5.98 -3.30
CA PHE A 9 -13.71 -6.30 -4.09
C PHE A 9 -13.82 -5.76 -5.52
N ILE A 10 -14.97 -5.95 -6.17
CA ILE A 10 -15.23 -5.43 -7.52
C ILE A 10 -15.17 -3.90 -7.54
N LEU A 11 -15.78 -3.24 -6.54
CA LEU A 11 -15.76 -1.79 -6.43
C LEU A 11 -14.34 -1.23 -6.27
N ILE A 12 -13.54 -1.84 -5.38
CA ILE A 12 -12.15 -1.45 -5.17
C ILE A 12 -11.35 -1.63 -6.45
N PHE A 13 -11.45 -2.81 -7.08
CA PHE A 13 -10.70 -3.10 -8.29
C PHE A 13 -11.09 -2.19 -9.46
N GLY A 14 -12.39 -1.93 -9.63
CA GLY A 14 -12.91 -1.00 -10.62
C GLY A 14 -12.43 0.43 -10.37
N TYR A 15 -12.42 0.88 -9.11
CA TYR A 15 -11.89 2.20 -8.75
C TYR A 15 -10.40 2.33 -9.06
N LEU A 16 -9.58 1.32 -8.74
CA LEU A 16 -8.16 1.31 -9.08
C LEU A 16 -7.94 1.36 -10.59
N ALA A 17 -8.71 0.61 -11.37
CA ALA A 17 -8.61 0.62 -12.83
C ALA A 17 -8.96 2.00 -13.42
N LEU A 18 -10.03 2.63 -12.94
CA LEU A 18 -10.39 3.99 -13.32
C LEU A 18 -9.31 4.99 -12.91
N PHE A 19 -8.78 4.89 -11.70
CA PHE A 19 -7.72 5.75 -11.20
C PHE A 19 -6.48 5.71 -12.09
N ILE A 20 -6.02 4.53 -12.51
CA ILE A 20 -4.88 4.38 -13.43
C ILE A 20 -5.18 5.03 -14.78
N ASN A 21 -6.39 4.81 -15.31
CA ASN A 21 -6.78 5.33 -16.62
C ASN A 21 -6.85 6.87 -16.63
N LEU A 22 -7.47 7.47 -15.60
CA LEU A 22 -7.54 8.91 -15.44
C LEU A 22 -6.15 9.55 -15.24
N ASN A 23 -5.21 8.82 -14.66
CA ASN A 23 -3.83 9.26 -14.41
C ASN A 23 -2.86 8.57 -15.39
N SER A 24 -3.15 8.64 -16.68
CA SER A 24 -2.37 7.99 -17.75
C SER A 24 -1.19 8.83 -18.25
N ALA A 25 -1.00 10.06 -17.73
CA ALA A 25 0.12 10.91 -18.11
C ALA A 25 1.45 10.23 -17.79
N PHE A 26 2.35 10.19 -18.77
CA PHE A 26 3.71 9.68 -18.55
C PHE A 26 4.51 10.68 -17.72
N ILE A 27 5.25 10.15 -16.75
CA ILE A 27 6.16 10.90 -15.90
C ILE A 27 7.52 10.21 -15.87
N ASN A 28 8.54 11.00 -15.56
CA ASN A 28 9.87 10.51 -15.27
C ASN A 28 10.05 10.53 -13.76
N LEU A 29 10.40 9.39 -13.18
CA LEU A 29 10.61 9.23 -11.75
C LEU A 29 12.11 9.15 -11.48
N ASP A 30 12.64 10.16 -10.81
CA ASP A 30 14.03 10.16 -10.35
C ASP A 30 14.09 9.74 -8.88
N LEU A 31 14.68 8.57 -8.62
CA LEU A 31 14.87 8.00 -7.28
C LEU A 31 16.30 8.18 -6.77
N TYR A 32 17.02 9.21 -7.24
CA TYR A 32 18.40 9.57 -6.88
C TYR A 32 19.48 8.57 -7.34
N PHE A 33 19.21 7.27 -7.28
CA PHE A 33 20.11 6.20 -7.73
C PHE A 33 19.64 5.54 -9.03
N TYR A 34 18.42 5.82 -9.47
CA TYR A 34 17.82 5.24 -10.66
C TYR A 34 16.69 6.11 -11.19
N GLU A 35 16.64 6.29 -12.51
CA GLU A 35 15.59 7.02 -13.21
C GLU A 35 14.67 6.05 -13.95
N PHE A 36 13.38 6.11 -13.64
CA PHE A 36 12.33 5.40 -14.36
C PHE A 36 11.67 6.34 -15.35
N ASN A 37 11.88 6.10 -16.65
CA ASN A 37 11.26 6.87 -17.71
C ASN A 37 10.06 6.11 -18.31
N GLY A 38 8.99 6.84 -18.66
CA GLY A 38 7.84 6.27 -19.36
C GLY A 38 6.86 5.47 -18.48
N ILE A 39 6.81 5.73 -17.17
CA ILE A 39 5.78 5.18 -16.28
C ILE A 39 4.59 6.15 -16.23
N THR A 40 3.36 5.63 -16.15
CA THR A 40 2.18 6.48 -15.96
C THR A 40 2.07 6.96 -14.51
N SER A 41 1.61 8.20 -14.32
CA SER A 41 1.47 8.80 -12.99
C SER A 41 0.57 7.99 -12.07
N GLY A 42 -0.49 7.38 -12.60
CA GLY A 42 -1.37 6.51 -11.84
C GLY A 42 -0.66 5.28 -11.28
N ILE A 43 0.19 4.62 -12.08
CA ILE A 43 0.98 3.48 -11.62
C ILE A 43 2.01 3.93 -10.57
N ALA A 44 2.70 5.04 -10.81
CA ALA A 44 3.68 5.58 -9.88
C ALA A 44 3.07 5.90 -8.50
N LEU A 45 1.88 6.51 -8.48
CA LEU A 45 1.15 6.81 -7.24
C LEU A 45 0.74 5.55 -6.49
N LEU A 46 0.26 4.52 -7.19
CA LEU A 46 -0.11 3.24 -6.57
C LEU A 46 1.10 2.52 -5.98
N ILE A 47 2.23 2.50 -6.68
CA ILE A 47 3.47 1.91 -6.19
C ILE A 47 3.96 2.66 -4.96
N THR A 48 3.95 3.99 -4.99
CA THR A 48 4.35 4.84 -3.85
C THR A 48 3.48 4.58 -2.63
N LEU A 49 2.16 4.51 -2.82
CA LEU A 49 1.20 4.17 -1.76
C LEU A 49 1.48 2.78 -1.16
N LEU A 50 1.73 1.79 -2.02
CA LEU A 50 2.02 0.42 -1.61
C LEU A 50 3.31 0.34 -0.80
N ILE A 51 4.38 1.01 -1.25
CA ILE A 51 5.65 1.10 -0.52
C ILE A 51 5.44 1.76 0.84
N GLY A 52 4.69 2.87 0.90
CA GLY A 52 4.36 3.54 2.16
C GLY A 52 3.61 2.64 3.14
N MET A 53 2.64 1.87 2.66
CA MET A 53 1.92 0.88 3.47
C MET A 53 2.84 -0.22 3.99
N LEU A 54 3.69 -0.78 3.13
CA LEU A 54 4.66 -1.82 3.50
C LEU A 54 5.66 -1.32 4.55
N LEU A 55 6.22 -0.12 4.35
CA LEU A 55 7.14 0.50 5.31
C LEU A 55 6.47 0.75 6.65
N SER A 56 5.24 1.29 6.64
CA SER A 56 4.45 1.48 7.86
C SER A 56 4.20 0.15 8.59
N PHE A 57 3.85 -0.90 7.86
CA PHE A 57 3.66 -2.23 8.43
C PHE A 57 4.94 -2.75 9.08
N ILE A 58 6.08 -2.67 8.39
CA ILE A 58 7.40 -3.09 8.91
C ILE A 58 7.76 -2.32 10.19
N LEU A 59 7.55 -1.01 10.21
CA LEU A 59 7.83 -0.18 11.40
C LEU A 59 6.92 -0.52 12.59
N GLN A 60 5.71 -1.03 12.34
CA GLN A 60 4.79 -1.45 13.40
C GLN A 60 5.16 -2.82 14.00
N ILE A 61 5.88 -3.69 13.27
CA ILE A 61 6.32 -5.01 13.74
C ILE A 61 6.95 -4.96 15.15
N PRO A 62 8.00 -4.15 15.43
CA PRO A 62 8.61 -4.11 16.76
C PRO A 62 7.65 -3.65 17.86
N VAL A 63 6.70 -2.77 17.55
CA VAL A 63 5.69 -2.30 18.52
C VAL A 63 4.73 -3.42 18.91
N ILE A 64 4.31 -4.23 17.94
CA ILE A 64 3.43 -5.39 18.16
C ILE A 64 4.13 -6.44 19.03
N PHE A 65 5.40 -6.74 18.75
CA PHE A 65 6.17 -7.70 19.53
C PHE A 65 6.46 -7.23 20.96
N ARG A 66 6.77 -5.92 21.16
CA ARG A 66 6.97 -5.34 22.50
C ARG A 66 5.73 -5.43 23.40
N LYS A 67 4.51 -5.35 22.83
CA LYS A 67 3.26 -5.50 23.62
C LYS A 67 3.05 -6.92 24.13
N LYS A 68 3.46 -7.95 23.37
CA LYS A 68 3.34 -9.35 23.82
C LYS A 68 4.19 -9.65 25.07
N ASP A 69 5.39 -9.07 25.17
CA ASP A 69 6.25 -9.29 26.34
C ASP A 69 5.74 -8.63 27.61
N LYS A 70 5.07 -7.47 27.52
CA LYS A 70 4.47 -6.82 28.70
C LYS A 70 3.32 -7.65 29.30
N ASN A 71 2.43 -8.17 28.47
CA ASN A 71 1.31 -9.02 28.92
C ASN A 71 1.78 -10.36 29.53
N LYS A 72 3.00 -10.82 29.21
CA LYS A 72 3.58 -12.04 29.79
C LYS A 72 4.23 -11.80 31.15
N LYS A 73 4.67 -10.57 31.44
CA LYS A 73 5.25 -10.18 32.74
C LYS A 73 4.21 -9.88 33.81
N GLU A 74 3.00 -9.44 33.43
CA GLU A 74 1.90 -9.18 34.39
C GLU A 74 1.15 -10.44 34.85
N LYS A 75 1.40 -11.60 34.23
CA LYS A 75 0.80 -12.90 34.60
C LYS A 75 1.75 -13.82 35.39
N LYS A 76 2.89 -13.31 35.84
CA LYS A 76 3.86 -14.02 36.69
C LYS A 76 4.01 -13.28 38.01
#